data_AF-A0A7V3PP43-F1
#
_entry.id   AF-A0A7V3PP43-F1
#
_cell.length_a   1.000
_cell.length_b   1.000
_cell.length_c   1.000
_cell.angle_alpha   90.00
_cell.angle_beta   90.00
_cell.angle_gamma   90.00
#
_symmetry.space_group_name_H-M   'P 1'
#
loop_
_entity.id
_entity.type
_entity.pdbx_description
1 polymer ?
#
loop_
_entity_poly.entity_id
_entity_poly.type
_entity_poly.pdbx_seq_one_letter_code
_entity_poly.pdbx_strand_id
1 'polypeptide(L)'
;MRLLILDLDTLRPDHLGCYGYIRDTSPNIDAIARQGVRFDNYYCSDAPCLPSRAALISGQFGIRTGIVGHGGTAADMRLEGRGRGFGSAFARISLWQFFRERGLRTISISPFPHRHSAWWFNAGLDEVYDTGKYGMESAEDVTPLALDWISRNARRDDWVLHLNYWDPHTPYRAPESFGNPFADAPLPAWMSEDIVRQHRSLPGGHGAQDMNMWDNAVPPGFPRHLGEVRDMADFRRMIDGYDCGIRYM
;
A
#
# COMPACT_ATOMS: atom_id res chain seq x y z
N MET A 1 6.01 8.63 24.01
CA MET A 1 6.35 8.56 22.59
C MET A 1 5.12 8.63 21.70
N ARG A 2 5.21 9.34 20.56
CA ARG A 2 4.22 9.34 19.47
C ARG A 2 4.86 8.70 18.25
N LEU A 3 4.18 7.76 17.60
CA LEU A 3 4.65 7.13 16.38
C LEU A 3 3.54 7.15 15.33
N LEU A 4 3.82 7.71 14.16
CA LEU A 4 2.96 7.64 12.99
C LEU A 4 3.61 6.72 11.96
N ILE A 5 2.87 5.69 11.55
CA ILE A 5 3.29 4.73 10.51
C ILE A 5 2.40 4.95 9.31
N LEU A 6 3.01 5.35 8.19
CA LEU A 6 2.34 5.49 6.89
C LEU A 6 2.65 4.23 6.06
N ASP A 7 1.61 3.44 5.79
CA ASP A 7 1.66 2.21 5.01
C ASP A 7 0.97 2.41 3.66
N LEU A 8 1.77 2.66 2.63
CA LEU A 8 1.34 3.12 1.30
C LEU A 8 1.39 1.95 0.31
N ASP A 9 0.23 1.51 -0.18
CA ASP A 9 0.16 0.30 -0.98
C ASP A 9 0.66 0.51 -2.41
N THR A 10 1.54 -0.39 -2.88
CA THR A 10 2.16 -0.34 -4.22
C THR A 10 2.95 0.91 -4.56
N LEU A 11 3.31 1.74 -3.58
CA LEU A 11 4.17 2.90 -3.80
C LEU A 11 5.60 2.45 -4.14
N ARG A 12 6.10 2.90 -5.29
CA ARG A 12 7.43 2.56 -5.75
C ARG A 12 8.44 3.69 -5.45
N PRO A 13 9.66 3.37 -4.98
CA PRO A 13 10.65 4.39 -4.67
C PRO A 13 11.11 5.15 -5.90
N ASP A 14 11.18 4.51 -7.07
CA ASP A 14 11.58 5.15 -8.33
C ASP A 14 10.51 6.08 -8.94
N HIS A 15 9.43 6.33 -8.20
CA HIS A 15 8.42 7.36 -8.49
C HIS A 15 8.39 8.47 -7.44
N LEU A 16 9.43 8.59 -6.60
CA LEU A 16 9.55 9.63 -5.58
C LEU A 16 10.74 10.56 -5.88
N GLY A 17 10.54 11.86 -5.77
CA GLY A 17 11.58 12.86 -6.00
C GLY A 17 12.78 12.69 -5.06
N CYS A 18 12.54 12.28 -3.81
CA CYS A 18 13.60 11.96 -2.86
C CYS A 18 14.47 10.76 -3.26
N TYR A 19 14.08 9.94 -4.23
CA TYR A 19 14.93 8.88 -4.82
C TYR A 19 15.39 9.22 -6.24
N GLY A 20 15.22 10.47 -6.68
CA GLY A 20 15.68 10.95 -7.98
C GLY A 20 14.67 10.82 -9.11
N TYR A 21 13.38 10.61 -8.81
CA TYR A 21 12.35 10.63 -9.85
C TYR A 21 12.25 12.01 -10.50
N ILE A 22 12.09 12.02 -11.82
CA ILE A 22 12.17 13.23 -12.65
C ILE A 22 10.89 14.09 -12.62
N ARG A 23 9.80 13.57 -12.04
CA ARG A 23 8.50 14.25 -11.97
C ARG A 23 8.19 14.65 -10.53
N ASP A 24 7.52 15.79 -10.36
CA ASP A 24 7.12 16.31 -9.03
C ASP A 24 5.89 15.56 -8.46
N THR A 25 6.07 14.28 -8.15
CA THR A 25 5.02 13.41 -7.59
C THR A 25 4.90 13.50 -6.08
N SER A 26 5.99 13.77 -5.36
CA SER A 26 6.04 13.48 -3.92
C SER A 26 6.61 14.58 -3.03
N PRO A 27 6.32 15.88 -3.23
CA PRO A 27 7.01 16.95 -2.49
C PRO A 27 6.84 16.89 -0.97
N ASN A 28 5.72 16.36 -0.47
CA ASN A 28 5.49 16.15 0.96
C ASN A 28 6.36 15.02 1.53
N ILE A 29 6.46 13.88 0.83
CA ILE A 29 7.35 12.77 1.19
C ILE A 29 8.81 13.23 1.09
N ASP A 30 9.15 14.03 0.08
CA ASP A 30 10.49 14.58 -0.08
C ASP A 30 10.86 15.52 1.06
N ALA A 31 9.90 16.29 1.58
CA ALA A 31 10.09 17.11 2.76
C ALA A 31 10.41 16.27 4.01
N ILE A 32 9.70 15.16 4.21
CA ILE A 32 9.98 14.21 5.30
C ILE A 32 11.38 13.62 5.13
N ALA A 33 11.75 13.19 3.92
CA ALA A 33 13.06 12.61 3.64
C ALA A 33 14.21 13.61 3.92
N ARG A 34 14.02 14.91 3.63
CA ARG A 34 14.99 15.97 3.95
C ARG A 34 15.18 16.21 5.45
N GLN A 35 14.17 15.88 6.26
CA GLN A 35 14.18 16.11 7.71
C GLN A 35 14.47 14.82 8.52
N GLY A 36 14.55 13.68 7.84
CA GLY A 36 14.69 12.36 8.45
C GLY A 36 15.85 11.56 7.89
N VAL A 37 15.71 10.24 7.98
CA VAL A 37 16.65 9.27 7.41
C VAL A 37 15.98 8.56 6.25
N ARG A 38 16.64 8.56 5.09
CA ARG A 38 16.22 7.83 3.89
C ARG A 38 17.09 6.58 3.74
N PHE A 39 16.48 5.45 3.40
CA PHE A 39 17.18 4.20 3.14
C PHE A 39 17.20 3.91 1.64
N ASP A 40 18.39 3.92 1.03
CA ASP A 40 18.54 3.63 -0.40
C ASP A 40 18.44 2.12 -0.70
N ASN A 41 18.59 1.28 0.33
CA ASN A 41 18.52 -0.19 0.24
C ASN A 41 17.48 -0.73 1.24
N TYR A 42 16.20 -0.50 0.93
CA TYR A 42 15.07 -1.08 1.65
C TYR A 42 14.35 -2.09 0.75
N TYR A 43 14.14 -3.30 1.26
CA TYR A 43 13.56 -4.40 0.50
C TYR A 43 12.28 -4.90 1.17
N CYS A 44 11.26 -5.16 0.36
CA CYS A 44 10.08 -5.89 0.80
C CYS A 44 10.49 -7.31 1.17
N SER A 45 10.12 -7.76 2.37
CA SER A 45 10.48 -9.10 2.84
C SER A 45 9.76 -10.20 2.08
N ASP A 46 8.48 -9.98 1.75
CA ASP A 46 7.62 -10.93 1.07
C ASP A 46 6.62 -10.18 0.19
N ALA A 47 6.45 -10.62 -1.05
CA ALA A 47 5.41 -10.12 -1.96
C ALA A 47 4.42 -11.25 -2.25
N PRO A 48 3.11 -10.96 -2.40
CA PRO A 48 2.49 -9.63 -2.51
C PRO A 48 2.04 -9.02 -1.16
N CYS A 49 1.03 -8.13 -1.16
CA CYS A 49 0.75 -7.22 -0.05
C CYS A 49 0.30 -7.91 1.25
N LEU A 50 -0.42 -9.04 1.18
CA LEU A 50 -0.78 -9.84 2.35
C LEU A 50 0.45 -10.47 3.05
N PRO A 51 1.35 -11.20 2.36
CA PRO A 51 2.63 -11.63 2.92
C PRO A 51 3.48 -10.49 3.48
N SER A 52 3.61 -9.37 2.77
CA SER A 52 4.40 -8.21 3.24
C SER A 52 3.90 -7.70 4.59
N ARG A 53 2.58 -7.58 4.77
CA ARG A 53 1.98 -7.11 6.02
C ARG A 53 2.03 -8.18 7.11
N ALA A 54 1.97 -9.46 6.76
CA ALA A 54 2.22 -10.53 7.71
C ALA A 54 3.64 -10.46 8.28
N ALA A 55 4.62 -10.18 7.41
CA ALA A 55 6.01 -10.01 7.82
C ALA A 55 6.23 -8.73 8.64
N LEU A 56 5.59 -7.61 8.27
CA LEU A 56 5.61 -6.37 9.05
C LEU A 56 5.15 -6.59 10.49
N ILE A 57 4.03 -7.30 10.68
CA ILE A 57 3.45 -7.50 12.00
C ILE A 57 4.16 -8.60 12.80
N SER A 58 4.72 -9.63 12.15
CA SER A 58 5.42 -10.72 12.85
C SER A 58 6.92 -10.50 13.06
N GLY A 59 7.56 -9.67 12.24
CA GLY A 59 9.01 -9.67 12.06
C GLY A 59 9.55 -10.97 11.44
N GLN A 60 8.73 -11.73 10.70
CA GLN A 60 9.08 -13.03 10.13
C GLN A 60 8.73 -13.14 8.65
N PHE A 61 9.59 -13.79 7.87
CA PHE A 61 9.33 -14.08 6.46
C PHE A 61 8.11 -15.00 6.26
N GLY A 62 7.51 -14.97 5.07
CA GLY A 62 6.34 -15.77 4.67
C GLY A 62 6.51 -17.27 4.90
N ILE A 63 7.73 -17.80 4.69
CA ILE A 63 8.05 -19.22 4.96
C ILE A 63 7.92 -19.61 6.44
N ARG A 64 8.01 -18.64 7.36
CA ARG A 64 7.80 -18.82 8.80
C ARG A 64 6.34 -18.59 9.18
N THR A 65 5.74 -17.50 8.70
CA THR A 65 4.34 -17.15 9.01
C THR A 65 3.34 -18.11 8.36
N GLY A 66 3.70 -18.76 7.26
CA GLY A 66 2.81 -19.57 6.43
C GLY A 66 2.12 -18.77 5.32
N ILE A 67 2.19 -17.43 5.39
CA ILE A 67 1.52 -16.54 4.45
C ILE A 67 2.48 -16.19 3.32
N VAL A 68 2.23 -16.78 2.15
CA VAL A 68 3.06 -16.63 0.94
C VAL A 68 2.25 -16.24 -0.31
N GLY A 69 0.95 -15.98 -0.16
CA GLY A 69 0.08 -15.53 -1.25
C GLY A 69 -1.23 -14.91 -0.75
N HIS A 70 -2.13 -14.57 -1.67
CA HIS A 70 -3.44 -13.94 -1.37
C HIS A 70 -4.62 -14.91 -1.26
N GLY A 71 -4.44 -16.18 -1.61
CA GLY A 71 -5.57 -17.11 -1.72
C GLY A 71 -5.25 -18.52 -1.25
N GLY A 72 -6.32 -19.25 -0.92
CA GLY A 72 -6.24 -20.60 -0.38
C GLY A 72 -5.42 -20.66 0.90
N THR A 73 -4.82 -21.82 1.18
CA THR A 73 -4.00 -22.04 2.36
C THR A 73 -2.71 -21.21 2.39
N ALA A 74 -2.33 -20.58 1.27
CA ALA A 74 -1.19 -19.67 1.19
C ALA A 74 -1.47 -18.28 1.80
N ALA A 75 -2.73 -17.97 2.10
CA ALA A 75 -3.14 -16.74 2.78
C ALA A 75 -3.31 -16.91 4.29
N ASP A 76 -3.27 -18.16 4.78
CA ASP A 76 -3.52 -18.48 6.18
C ASP A 76 -2.23 -18.50 7.00
N MET A 77 -2.31 -17.96 8.23
CA MET A 77 -1.25 -18.16 9.22
C MET A 77 -1.05 -19.66 9.47
N ARG A 78 0.22 -20.06 9.57
CA ARG A 78 0.61 -21.44 9.86
C ARG A 78 -0.04 -21.92 11.16
N LEU A 79 -0.65 -23.12 11.08
CA LEU A 79 -1.24 -23.76 12.25
C LEU A 79 -0.17 -24.11 13.28
N GLU A 80 -0.36 -23.64 14.52
CA GLU A 80 0.49 -23.96 15.68
C GLU A 80 0.31 -25.40 16.20
N GLY A 81 -0.73 -26.10 15.73
CA GLY A 81 -1.01 -27.49 16.08
C GLY A 81 -1.37 -27.69 17.55
N ARG A 82 -0.99 -28.85 18.11
CA ARG A 82 -1.37 -29.26 19.48
C ARG A 82 -0.83 -28.33 20.58
N GLY A 83 0.20 -27.54 20.29
CA GLY A 83 0.78 -26.57 21.24
C GLY A 83 0.00 -25.26 21.36
N ARG A 84 -1.01 -25.03 20.50
CA ARG A 84 -1.82 -23.82 20.54
C ARG A 84 -2.73 -23.83 21.76
N GLY A 85 -2.46 -22.92 22.70
CA GLY A 85 -3.26 -22.73 23.91
C GLY A 85 -4.53 -21.90 23.66
N PHE A 86 -4.98 -21.16 24.68
CA PHE A 86 -6.15 -20.27 24.58
C PHE A 86 -6.02 -19.23 23.45
N GLY A 87 -4.85 -18.59 23.33
CA GLY A 87 -4.50 -17.68 22.25
C GLY A 87 -3.25 -18.13 21.50
N SER A 88 -3.14 -17.72 20.22
CA SER A 88 -1.98 -18.00 19.38
C SER A 88 -0.70 -17.37 19.95
N ALA A 89 0.43 -18.00 19.68
CA ALA A 89 1.75 -17.41 19.94
C ALA A 89 1.93 -16.12 19.13
N PHE A 90 1.47 -16.11 17.86
CA PHE A 90 1.51 -14.91 17.01
C PHE A 90 0.89 -13.69 17.69
N ALA A 91 -0.30 -13.84 18.30
CA ALA A 91 -0.99 -12.71 18.93
C ALA A 91 -0.21 -12.08 20.10
N ARG A 92 0.79 -12.77 20.65
CA ARG A 92 1.64 -12.28 21.73
C ARG A 92 2.93 -11.62 21.25
N ILE A 93 3.31 -11.86 20.00
CA ILE A 93 4.56 -11.38 19.40
C ILE A 93 4.33 -10.43 18.23
N SER A 94 3.07 -10.04 17.98
CA SER A 94 2.76 -9.06 16.95
C SER A 94 3.36 -7.70 17.28
N LEU A 95 3.69 -6.92 16.25
CA LEU A 95 4.22 -5.57 16.36
C LEU A 95 3.33 -4.68 17.25
N TRP A 96 2.01 -4.77 17.09
CA TRP A 96 1.06 -4.02 17.90
C TRP A 96 1.09 -4.46 19.36
N GLN A 97 1.11 -5.77 19.62
CA GLN A 97 1.21 -6.27 20.99
C GLN A 97 2.49 -5.81 21.67
N PHE A 98 3.61 -5.78 20.93
CA PHE A 98 4.88 -5.29 21.45
C PHE A 98 4.82 -3.82 21.89
N PHE A 99 4.16 -2.95 21.10
CA PHE A 99 3.92 -1.56 21.48
C PHE A 99 2.96 -1.44 22.67
N ARG A 100 1.88 -2.23 22.67
CA ARG A 100 0.89 -2.24 23.75
C ARG A 100 1.49 -2.64 25.09
N GLU A 101 2.36 -3.64 25.12
CA GLU A 101 3.07 -4.06 26.34
C GLU A 101 4.02 -2.99 26.89
N ARG A 102 4.39 -1.99 26.08
CA ARG A 102 5.19 -0.83 26.48
C ARG A 102 4.33 0.38 26.88
N GLY A 103 3.02 0.17 27.02
CA GLY A 103 2.07 1.21 27.43
C GLY A 103 1.70 2.19 26.32
N LEU A 104 1.99 1.87 25.05
CA LEU A 104 1.51 2.66 23.92
C LEU A 104 0.13 2.17 23.51
N ARG A 105 -0.78 3.11 23.25
CA ARG A 105 -2.06 2.83 22.61
C ARG A 105 -1.83 2.60 21.13
N THR A 106 -2.47 1.58 20.59
CA THR A 106 -2.20 1.07 19.25
C THR A 106 -3.44 1.18 18.38
N ILE A 107 -3.32 1.94 17.31
CA ILE A 107 -4.45 2.34 16.48
C ILE A 107 -4.12 2.02 15.03
N SER A 108 -5.07 1.43 14.32
CA SER A 108 -4.98 1.25 12.87
C SER A 108 -6.22 1.82 12.20
N ILE A 109 -6.00 2.69 11.21
CA ILE A 109 -7.02 3.10 10.23
C ILE A 109 -6.67 2.35 8.95
N SER A 110 -7.33 1.21 8.75
CA SER A 110 -7.05 0.34 7.61
C SER A 110 -8.17 -0.68 7.40
N PRO A 111 -8.66 -0.83 6.16
CA PRO A 111 -9.56 -1.91 5.76
C PRO A 111 -8.81 -3.20 5.41
N PHE A 112 -7.47 -3.24 5.50
CA PHE A 112 -6.65 -4.38 5.11
C PHE A 112 -7.10 -5.72 5.72
N PRO A 113 -7.37 -5.82 7.04
CA PRO A 113 -7.82 -7.06 7.66
C PRO A 113 -9.13 -7.55 7.07
N HIS A 114 -10.06 -6.63 6.78
CA HIS A 114 -11.35 -6.95 6.19
C HIS A 114 -11.20 -7.41 4.73
N ARG A 115 -10.43 -6.69 3.91
CA ARG A 115 -10.17 -7.05 2.50
C ARG A 115 -9.54 -8.43 2.33
N HIS A 116 -8.67 -8.83 3.25
CA HIS A 116 -7.90 -10.08 3.15
C HIS A 116 -8.40 -11.20 4.07
N SER A 117 -9.49 -11.00 4.81
CA SER A 117 -9.87 -11.88 5.94
C SER A 117 -8.72 -12.12 6.94
N ALA A 118 -7.80 -11.16 7.04
CA ALA A 118 -6.53 -11.25 7.75
C ALA A 118 -6.66 -10.70 9.19
N TRP A 119 -7.65 -11.18 9.94
CA TRP A 119 -7.98 -10.63 11.27
C TRP A 119 -6.86 -10.77 12.30
N TRP A 120 -5.91 -11.67 12.08
CA TRP A 120 -4.68 -11.76 12.86
C TRP A 120 -3.90 -10.44 12.86
N PHE A 121 -4.02 -9.61 11.82
CA PHE A 121 -3.37 -8.30 11.75
C PHE A 121 -3.78 -7.38 12.90
N ASN A 122 -4.99 -7.55 13.43
CA ASN A 122 -5.52 -6.73 14.53
C ASN A 122 -4.99 -7.15 15.91
N ALA A 123 -4.24 -8.25 16.01
CA ALA A 123 -3.74 -8.73 17.29
C ALA A 123 -2.85 -7.68 17.94
N GLY A 124 -3.30 -7.16 19.09
CA GLY A 124 -2.59 -6.14 19.85
C GLY A 124 -3.08 -4.71 19.66
N LEU A 125 -3.99 -4.45 18.71
CA LEU A 125 -4.61 -3.13 18.52
C LEU A 125 -5.63 -2.81 19.62
N ASP A 126 -5.68 -1.55 20.05
CA ASP A 126 -6.69 -1.00 20.95
C ASP A 126 -7.87 -0.37 20.19
N GLU A 127 -7.59 0.25 19.05
CA GLU A 127 -8.60 0.85 18.16
C GLU A 127 -8.39 0.42 16.71
N VAL A 128 -9.47 0.03 16.04
CA VAL A 128 -9.48 -0.36 14.62
C VAL A 128 -10.56 0.45 13.93
N TYR A 129 -10.17 1.20 12.90
CA TYR A 129 -11.08 1.95 12.06
C TYR A 129 -11.05 1.34 10.65
N ASP A 130 -12.17 0.74 10.29
CA ASP A 130 -12.45 0.28 8.93
C ASP A 130 -13.44 1.27 8.31
N THR A 131 -13.02 1.84 7.19
CA THR A 131 -13.77 2.72 6.28
C THR A 131 -14.94 2.03 5.60
N GLY A 132 -14.95 0.70 5.56
CA GLY A 132 -16.05 -0.12 5.05
C GLY A 132 -16.11 -0.26 3.53
N LYS A 133 -15.09 0.21 2.78
CA LYS A 133 -15.03 0.09 1.32
C LYS A 133 -14.15 -1.07 0.84
N TYR A 134 -13.69 -1.94 1.74
CA TYR A 134 -13.06 -3.22 1.37
C TYR A 134 -11.81 -3.05 0.48
N GLY A 135 -10.98 -2.03 0.73
CA GLY A 135 -9.80 -1.68 -0.08
C GLY A 135 -10.09 -0.83 -1.31
N MET A 136 -11.32 -0.33 -1.44
CA MET A 136 -11.74 0.64 -2.46
C MET A 136 -11.71 2.09 -1.97
N GLU A 137 -11.15 2.33 -0.79
CA GLU A 137 -10.94 3.67 -0.23
C GLU A 137 -9.90 4.46 -1.01
N SER A 138 -10.15 5.76 -1.15
CA SER A 138 -9.11 6.73 -1.51
C SER A 138 -8.53 7.38 -0.26
N ALA A 139 -7.43 8.13 -0.44
CA ALA A 139 -6.89 9.00 0.59
C ALA A 139 -7.93 9.98 1.18
N GLU A 140 -8.96 10.35 0.42
CA GLU A 140 -10.05 11.23 0.89
C GLU A 140 -10.97 10.56 1.90
N ASP A 141 -11.01 9.22 1.94
CA ASP A 141 -11.76 8.47 2.94
C ASP A 141 -10.94 8.27 4.22
N VAL A 142 -9.63 8.02 4.07
CA VAL A 142 -8.72 7.71 5.19
C VAL A 142 -8.27 8.98 5.92
N THR A 143 -7.92 10.03 5.20
CA THR A 143 -7.32 11.26 5.76
C THR A 143 -8.24 11.95 6.76
N PRO A 144 -9.55 12.14 6.51
CA PRO A 144 -10.43 12.78 7.49
C PRO A 144 -10.52 12.01 8.81
N LEU A 145 -10.55 10.67 8.76
CA LEU A 145 -10.54 9.83 9.96
C LEU A 145 -9.23 9.98 10.74
N ALA A 146 -8.09 10.01 10.03
CA ALA A 146 -6.79 10.23 10.64
C ALA A 146 -6.69 11.61 11.30
N LEU A 147 -7.10 12.67 10.60
CA LEU A 147 -7.07 14.04 11.11
C LEU A 147 -8.00 14.23 12.31
N ASP A 148 -9.22 13.67 12.26
CA ASP A 148 -10.13 13.68 13.41
C ASP A 148 -9.51 12.96 14.61
N TRP A 149 -9.00 11.75 14.42
CA TRP A 149 -8.36 10.99 15.49
C TRP A 149 -7.17 11.74 16.10
N ILE A 150 -6.30 12.29 15.25
CA ILE A 150 -5.16 13.11 15.68
C ILE A 150 -5.64 14.34 16.44
N SER A 151 -6.66 15.05 15.96
CA SER A 151 -7.17 16.26 16.63
C SER A 151 -7.64 15.96 18.07
N ARG A 152 -8.25 14.79 18.30
CA ARG A 152 -8.74 14.34 19.61
C ARG A 152 -7.62 13.82 20.52
N ASN A 153 -6.51 13.30 19.95
CA ASN A 153 -5.50 12.56 20.70
C ASN A 153 -4.09 13.18 20.72
N ALA A 154 -3.81 14.18 19.88
CA ALA A 154 -2.45 14.71 19.66
C ALA A 154 -1.78 15.23 20.93
N ARG A 155 -2.56 15.70 21.92
CA ARG A 155 -2.02 16.17 23.22
C ARG A 155 -1.35 15.06 24.02
N ARG A 156 -1.71 13.80 23.79
CA ARG A 156 -1.10 12.66 24.46
C ARG A 156 0.21 12.27 23.78
N ASP A 157 1.06 11.59 24.53
CA ASP A 157 2.37 11.16 24.11
C ASP A 157 2.55 9.65 24.30
N ASP A 158 1.51 8.86 24.09
CA ASP A 158 1.52 7.42 24.35
C ASP A 158 0.77 6.63 23.26
N TRP A 159 1.06 6.91 21.99
CA TRP A 159 0.35 6.26 20.89
C TRP A 159 1.22 5.89 19.69
N VAL A 160 0.78 4.83 19.02
CA VAL A 160 1.18 4.43 17.68
C VAL A 160 -0.06 4.46 16.80
N LEU A 161 -0.03 5.26 15.74
CA LEU A 161 -1.08 5.37 14.73
C LEU A 161 -0.55 4.80 13.42
N HIS A 162 -1.16 3.71 12.97
CA HIS A 162 -0.95 3.11 11.66
C HIS A 162 -2.02 3.59 10.69
N LEU A 163 -1.61 4.20 9.58
CA LEU A 163 -2.47 4.66 8.50
C LEU A 163 -2.13 3.89 7.24
N ASN A 164 -3.12 3.20 6.69
CA ASN A 164 -2.97 2.51 5.41
C ASN A 164 -3.67 3.30 4.31
N TYR A 165 -2.90 3.69 3.29
CA TYR A 165 -3.42 4.26 2.06
C TYR A 165 -3.33 3.23 0.94
N TRP A 166 -4.41 3.12 0.16
CA TRP A 166 -4.42 2.25 -1.02
C TRP A 166 -3.87 2.94 -2.25
N ASP A 167 -3.99 4.26 -2.37
CA ASP A 167 -3.35 4.99 -3.46
C ASP A 167 -1.81 4.80 -3.37
N PRO A 168 -1.10 4.58 -4.49
CA PRO A 168 -1.54 4.60 -5.90
C PRO A 168 -1.96 3.23 -6.50
N HIS A 169 -2.42 2.26 -5.70
CA HIS A 169 -2.85 0.93 -6.18
C HIS A 169 -3.95 1.03 -7.25
N THR A 170 -3.93 0.08 -8.19
CA THR A 170 -4.95 -0.09 -9.22
C THR A 170 -6.37 -0.38 -8.66
N PRO A 171 -7.46 0.10 -9.27
CA PRO A 171 -7.49 1.03 -10.39
C PRO A 171 -7.01 2.42 -9.96
N TYR A 172 -6.41 3.21 -10.85
CA TYR A 172 -5.94 4.56 -10.51
C TYR A 172 -7.11 5.52 -10.27
N ARG A 173 -7.18 6.10 -9.07
CA ARG A 173 -8.41 6.76 -8.54
C ARG A 173 -8.37 8.26 -8.41
N ALA A 174 -7.21 8.90 -8.62
CA ALA A 174 -7.11 10.35 -8.52
C ALA A 174 -8.23 11.01 -9.35
N PRO A 175 -9.03 11.93 -8.79
CA PRO A 175 -10.23 12.41 -9.46
C PRO A 175 -9.87 13.20 -10.72
N GLU A 176 -10.75 13.22 -11.73
CA GLU A 176 -10.50 14.00 -12.95
C GLU A 176 -10.38 15.50 -12.68
N SER A 177 -11.06 16.01 -11.65
CA SER A 177 -10.95 17.39 -11.18
C SER A 177 -9.54 17.78 -10.73
N PHE A 178 -8.69 16.81 -10.38
CA PHE A 178 -7.28 17.06 -10.09
C PHE A 178 -6.46 17.41 -11.35
N GLY A 179 -6.98 17.12 -12.54
CA GLY A 179 -6.28 17.35 -13.81
C GLY A 179 -5.11 16.39 -14.05
N ASN A 180 -4.22 16.71 -15.00
CA ASN A 180 -3.00 15.95 -15.24
C ASN A 180 -1.78 16.89 -15.18
N PRO A 181 -1.17 17.10 -13.99
CA PRO A 181 0.01 17.94 -13.87
C PRO A 181 1.25 17.36 -14.57
N PHE A 182 1.17 16.12 -15.07
CA PHE A 182 2.28 15.40 -15.70
C PHE A 182 2.14 15.27 -17.23
N ALA A 183 1.11 15.88 -17.84
CA ALA A 183 0.82 15.77 -19.27
C ALA A 183 2.04 16.11 -20.14
N ASP A 184 2.78 17.15 -19.76
CA ASP A 184 3.99 17.62 -20.45
C ASP A 184 5.30 17.21 -19.74
N ALA A 185 5.21 16.49 -18.61
CA ALA A 185 6.39 16.04 -17.87
C ALA A 185 7.12 14.93 -18.63
N PRO A 186 8.46 14.86 -18.61
CA PRO A 186 9.20 13.84 -19.35
C PRO A 186 8.80 12.42 -18.92
N LEU A 187 8.82 11.48 -19.88
CA LEU A 187 8.69 10.06 -19.54
C LEU A 187 10.02 9.51 -19.01
N PRO A 188 10.00 8.45 -18.18
CA PRO A 188 11.22 7.79 -17.75
C PRO A 188 12.04 7.27 -18.94
N ALA A 189 13.34 7.58 -18.95
CA ALA A 189 14.24 7.27 -20.07
C ALA A 189 14.43 5.77 -20.31
N TRP A 190 14.14 4.94 -19.31
CA TRP A 190 14.23 3.49 -19.43
C TRP A 190 13.10 2.90 -20.29
N MET A 191 11.99 3.62 -20.51
CA MET A 191 10.85 3.10 -21.26
C MET A 191 10.99 3.38 -22.76
N SER A 192 10.70 2.38 -23.58
CA SER A 192 10.69 2.49 -25.04
C SER A 192 9.54 1.69 -25.65
N GLU A 193 9.27 1.91 -26.93
CA GLU A 193 8.23 1.17 -27.65
C GLU A 193 8.56 -0.33 -27.79
N ASP A 194 9.85 -0.70 -27.85
CA ASP A 194 10.27 -2.09 -27.79
C ASP A 194 9.94 -2.74 -26.43
N ILE A 195 10.08 -1.99 -25.33
CA ILE A 195 9.70 -2.47 -24.00
C ILE A 195 8.19 -2.61 -23.89
N VAL A 196 7.40 -1.68 -24.45
CA VAL A 196 5.94 -1.86 -24.53
C VAL A 196 5.60 -3.16 -25.26
N ARG A 197 6.17 -3.37 -26.45
CA ARG A 197 5.97 -4.60 -27.24
C ARG A 197 6.37 -5.86 -26.46
N GLN A 198 7.52 -5.82 -25.78
CA GLN A 198 7.98 -6.93 -24.95
C GLN A 198 6.99 -7.23 -23.82
N HIS A 199 6.56 -6.23 -23.06
CA HIS A 199 5.60 -6.41 -21.96
C HIS A 199 4.25 -6.91 -22.45
N ARG A 200 3.83 -6.54 -23.66
CA ARG A 200 2.62 -7.09 -24.29
C ARG A 200 2.75 -8.56 -24.70
N SER A 201 3.96 -9.11 -24.78
CA SER A 201 4.17 -10.53 -25.05
C SER A 201 4.20 -11.39 -23.79
N LEU A 202 4.25 -10.76 -22.61
CA LEU A 202 4.32 -11.47 -21.33
C LEU A 202 2.92 -11.90 -20.87
N PRO A 203 2.74 -13.16 -20.44
CA PRO A 203 1.50 -13.59 -19.83
C PRO A 203 1.40 -13.06 -18.40
N GLY A 204 0.18 -12.79 -17.94
CA GLY A 204 -0.10 -12.51 -16.54
C GLY A 204 -1.03 -11.33 -16.33
N GLY A 205 -1.73 -11.39 -15.21
CA GLY A 205 -2.64 -10.32 -14.82
C GLY A 205 -1.94 -9.05 -14.39
N HIS A 206 -2.63 -7.92 -14.54
CA HIS A 206 -2.07 -6.57 -14.37
C HIS A 206 -0.87 -6.28 -15.31
N GLY A 207 -0.78 -7.02 -16.42
CA GLY A 207 0.19 -6.80 -17.47
C GLY A 207 -0.25 -5.73 -18.46
N ALA A 208 0.56 -5.53 -19.51
CA ALA A 208 0.25 -4.55 -20.56
C ALA A 208 -0.97 -4.94 -21.41
N GLN A 209 -1.37 -6.22 -21.44
CA GLN A 209 -2.56 -6.70 -22.14
C GLN A 209 -3.81 -6.65 -21.25
N ASP A 210 -3.66 -7.00 -19.97
CA ASP A 210 -4.78 -7.20 -19.04
C ASP A 210 -4.58 -6.37 -17.76
N MET A 211 -4.72 -5.04 -17.88
CA MET A 211 -4.52 -4.16 -16.72
C MET A 211 -5.59 -4.34 -15.64
N ASN A 212 -6.76 -4.88 -16.00
CA ASN A 212 -7.86 -5.18 -15.08
C ASN A 212 -7.77 -6.63 -14.56
N MET A 213 -6.56 -7.05 -14.19
CA MET A 213 -6.21 -8.37 -13.66
C MET A 213 -6.39 -9.54 -14.64
N TRP A 214 -7.57 -9.79 -15.20
CA TRP A 214 -7.80 -10.97 -16.07
C TRP A 214 -8.37 -10.61 -17.45
N ASP A 215 -8.60 -9.33 -17.68
CA ASP A 215 -9.06 -8.79 -18.95
C ASP A 215 -8.54 -7.37 -19.17
N ASN A 216 -8.89 -6.82 -20.33
CA ASN A 216 -8.60 -5.46 -20.75
C ASN A 216 -9.83 -4.53 -20.65
N ALA A 217 -10.82 -4.87 -19.82
CA ALA A 217 -11.96 -4.00 -19.61
C ALA A 217 -11.52 -2.75 -18.82
N VAL A 218 -12.01 -1.58 -19.23
CA VAL A 218 -11.81 -0.35 -18.44
C VAL A 218 -12.83 -0.34 -17.30
N PRO A 219 -12.40 -0.33 -16.03
CA PRO A 219 -13.32 -0.32 -14.89
C PRO A 219 -14.24 0.90 -14.92
N PRO A 220 -15.57 0.72 -14.90
CA PRO A 220 -16.50 1.84 -14.82
C PRO A 220 -16.22 2.70 -13.57
N GLY A 221 -16.17 4.02 -13.74
CA GLY A 221 -15.92 4.97 -12.66
C GLY A 221 -14.44 5.28 -12.37
N PHE A 222 -13.49 4.65 -13.06
CA PHE A 222 -12.05 4.92 -12.90
C PHE A 222 -11.42 5.39 -14.22
N PRO A 223 -11.68 6.64 -14.66
CA PRO A 223 -11.30 7.13 -15.99
C PRO A 223 -9.79 7.20 -16.24
N ARG A 224 -8.96 7.17 -15.18
CA ARG A 224 -7.50 7.12 -15.29
C ARG A 224 -6.94 5.71 -15.42
N HIS A 225 -7.75 4.69 -15.15
CA HIS A 225 -7.33 3.30 -15.28
C HIS A 225 -7.56 2.84 -16.72
N LEU A 226 -6.51 2.35 -17.37
CA LEU A 226 -6.62 1.77 -18.71
C LEU A 226 -6.95 0.29 -18.63
N GLY A 227 -7.49 -0.25 -19.73
CA GLY A 227 -7.64 -1.69 -19.92
C GLY A 227 -6.37 -2.37 -20.39
N GLU A 228 -5.60 -1.69 -21.25
CA GLU A 228 -4.33 -2.19 -21.79
C GLU A 228 -3.38 -1.03 -22.15
N VAL A 229 -2.10 -1.35 -22.32
CA VAL A 229 -1.05 -0.46 -22.83
C VAL A 229 -0.57 -0.98 -24.18
N ARG A 230 -0.93 -0.31 -25.27
CA ARG A 230 -0.59 -0.74 -26.64
C ARG A 230 0.66 -0.10 -27.19
N ASP A 231 0.89 1.16 -26.82
CA ASP A 231 1.95 2.01 -27.35
C ASP A 231 2.46 2.99 -26.27
N MET A 232 3.36 3.89 -26.67
CA MET A 232 3.93 4.90 -25.78
C MET A 232 2.91 5.96 -25.32
N ALA A 233 1.82 6.19 -26.07
CA ALA A 233 0.77 7.12 -25.67
C ALA A 233 -0.11 6.52 -24.56
N ASP A 234 -0.48 5.25 -24.68
CA ASP A 234 -1.14 4.52 -23.60
C ASP A 234 -0.21 4.37 -22.39
N PHE A 235 1.09 4.13 -22.60
CA PHE A 235 2.06 4.09 -21.49
C PHE A 235 2.07 5.42 -20.73
N ARG A 236 2.10 6.56 -21.44
CA ARG A 236 1.98 7.89 -20.83
C ARG A 236 0.73 7.99 -19.96
N ARG A 237 -0.43 7.62 -20.50
CA ARG A 237 -1.70 7.69 -19.76
C ARG A 237 -1.66 6.82 -18.50
N MET A 238 -1.08 5.62 -18.59
CA MET A 238 -0.92 4.70 -17.47
C MET A 238 0.00 5.25 -16.38
N ILE A 239 1.20 5.74 -16.75
CA ILE A 239 2.16 6.28 -15.78
C ILE A 239 1.68 7.62 -15.18
N ASP A 240 1.04 8.47 -15.96
CA ASP A 240 0.44 9.71 -15.46
C ASP A 240 -0.69 9.41 -14.46
N GLY A 241 -1.47 8.33 -14.68
CA GLY A 241 -2.48 7.85 -13.74
C GLY A 241 -1.89 7.43 -12.39
N TYR A 242 -0.82 6.64 -12.43
CA TYR A 242 -0.08 6.21 -11.23
C TYR A 242 0.54 7.41 -10.49
N ASP A 243 1.23 8.29 -11.21
CA ASP A 243 1.88 9.49 -10.65
C ASP A 243 0.86 10.48 -10.08
N CYS A 244 -0.33 10.62 -10.70
CA CYS A 244 -1.44 11.38 -10.13
C CYS A 244 -1.91 10.77 -8.80
N GLY A 245 -1.97 9.43 -8.70
CA GLY A 245 -2.31 8.74 -7.46
C GLY A 245 -1.34 9.11 -6.33
N ILE A 246 -0.03 9.13 -6.60
CA ILE A 246 0.99 9.52 -5.62
C ILE A 246 0.85 10.99 -5.22
N ARG A 247 0.64 11.88 -6.20
CA ARG A 247 0.61 13.34 -5.95
C ARG A 247 -0.65 13.79 -5.23
N TYR A 248 -1.76 13.09 -5.47
CA TYR A 248 -3.07 13.44 -4.94
C TYR A 248 -3.27 12.97 -3.49
N MET A 249 -2.71 11.81 -3.16
CA MET A 249 -2.66 11.27 -1.79
C MET A 249 -1.90 12.20 -0.84
#